data_AF-A0A9W7TN57-F1
#
_entry.id   AF-A0A9W7TN57-F1
#
_cell.length_a   1.000
_cell.length_b   1.000
_cell.length_c   1.000
_cell.angle_alpha   90.00
_cell.angle_beta   90.00
_cell.angle_gamma   90.00
#
_symmetry.space_group_name_H-M   'P 1'
#
loop_
_entity.id
_entity.type
_entity.pdbx_description
1 polymer ?
#
loop_
_entity_poly.entity_id
_entity_poly.type
_entity_poly.pdbx_seq_one_letter_code
_entity_poly.pdbx_strand_id
1 'polypeptide(L)'
;MVWTSTLFTILILQFISLGGGQNIDPDVQLESSFPPAKPSLTNLNAICLHGSGRARYPASSFPPSGYAYARRAGNAVNRLEAWFSQCCNGDVARGNEQILCCAKQAWEAALSQFCTEEFSTMTLAHECCEQKGEDRWKCFTKQAPNPSYQSLPGYLAPVVPQDRIFTWDPNTC
;
A
#
# COMPACT_ATOMS: atom_id res chain seq x y z
N MET A 1 17.33 18.20 65.17
CA MET A 1 17.58 17.65 63.82
C MET A 1 16.62 18.34 62.88
N VAL A 2 17.13 19.33 62.18
CA VAL A 2 16.40 20.16 61.22
C VAL A 2 16.39 19.41 59.89
N TRP A 3 15.22 19.09 59.35
CA TRP A 3 15.09 18.53 58.00
C TRP A 3 14.56 19.64 57.09
N THR A 4 15.45 20.25 56.31
CA THR A 4 15.11 21.21 55.27
C THR A 4 14.98 20.51 53.93
N SER A 5 13.84 20.79 53.27
CA SER A 5 13.65 21.00 51.84
C SER A 5 14.30 20.07 50.82
N THR A 6 13.46 19.47 49.96
CA THR A 6 13.38 19.93 48.56
C THR A 6 12.12 19.37 47.88
N LEU A 7 11.23 20.28 47.47
CA LEU A 7 10.16 20.04 46.52
C LEU A 7 10.78 19.90 45.13
N PHE A 8 10.76 18.70 44.55
CA PHE A 8 11.09 18.47 43.15
C PHE A 8 9.80 18.45 42.32
N THR A 9 9.39 19.63 41.86
CA THR A 9 8.44 19.77 40.74
C THR A 9 9.11 19.31 39.46
N ILE A 10 8.78 18.12 38.98
CA ILE A 10 9.17 17.65 37.65
C ILE A 10 8.10 18.08 36.65
N LEU A 11 8.40 19.14 35.92
CA LEU A 11 7.68 19.58 34.73
C LEU A 11 8.05 18.64 33.57
N ILE A 12 7.28 17.57 33.33
CA ILE A 12 7.44 16.78 32.10
C ILE A 12 6.53 17.38 31.04
N LEU A 13 7.17 18.05 30.08
CA LEU A 13 6.57 18.52 28.84
C LEU A 13 5.87 17.36 28.14
N GLN A 14 4.56 17.50 27.92
CA GLN A 14 3.83 16.63 27.02
C GLN A 14 4.39 16.86 25.60
N PHE A 15 5.08 15.86 25.05
CA PHE A 15 5.31 15.77 23.62
C PHE A 15 3.95 15.52 22.96
N ILE A 16 3.19 16.59 22.71
CA ILE A 16 2.12 16.55 21.72
C ILE A 16 2.84 16.43 20.38
N SER A 17 2.97 15.19 19.89
CA SER A 17 3.28 14.99 18.48
C SER A 17 2.14 15.63 17.70
N LEU A 18 2.41 16.82 17.16
CA LEU A 18 1.62 17.41 16.10
C LEU A 18 1.74 16.45 14.92
N GLY A 19 0.80 15.50 14.85
CA GLY A 19 0.51 14.74 13.64
C GLY A 19 -0.02 15.71 12.59
N GLY A 20 0.89 16.51 12.02
CA GLY A 20 0.64 17.28 10.82
C GLY A 20 0.49 16.28 9.68
N GLY A 21 -0.74 15.79 9.49
CA GLY A 21 -1.08 15.07 8.27
C GLY A 21 -0.71 15.96 7.09
N GLN A 22 0.28 15.55 6.32
CA GLN A 22 0.61 16.26 5.10
C GLN A 22 -0.63 16.20 4.20
N ASN A 23 -1.20 17.36 3.86
CA ASN A 23 -2.22 17.48 2.81
C ASN A 23 -1.52 17.28 1.47
N ILE A 24 -1.23 16.03 1.13
CA ILE A 24 -0.70 15.64 -0.18
C ILE A 24 -1.89 15.56 -1.13
N ASP A 25 -1.76 16.17 -2.31
CA ASP A 25 -2.73 16.01 -3.38
C ASP A 25 -2.89 14.52 -3.72
N PRO A 26 -4.11 13.96 -3.58
CA PRO A 26 -4.34 12.54 -3.79
C PRO A 26 -4.04 12.08 -5.23
N ASP A 27 -4.12 12.97 -6.23
CA ASP A 27 -3.76 12.65 -7.62
C ASP A 27 -2.24 12.49 -7.75
N VAL A 28 -1.47 13.44 -7.22
CA VAL A 28 0.01 13.38 -7.20
C VAL A 28 0.50 12.17 -6.40
N GLN A 29 -0.17 11.86 -5.30
CA GLN A 29 0.14 10.68 -4.51
C GLN A 29 -0.13 9.39 -5.30
N LEU A 30 -1.21 9.35 -6.09
CA LEU A 30 -1.56 8.20 -6.91
C LEU A 30 -0.56 7.98 -8.04
N GLU A 31 -0.16 9.04 -8.74
CA GLU A 31 0.86 8.96 -9.81
C GLU A 31 2.22 8.43 -9.31
N SER A 32 2.55 8.63 -8.03
CA SER A 32 3.79 8.14 -7.42
C SER A 32 3.68 6.75 -6.77
N SER A 33 2.49 6.15 -6.74
CA SER A 33 2.26 4.83 -6.11
C SER A 33 1.59 3.80 -7.02
N PHE A 34 0.99 4.22 -8.13
CA PHE A 34 0.32 3.34 -9.09
C PHE A 34 0.94 3.44 -10.50
N PRO A 35 1.16 2.30 -11.18
CA PRO A 35 0.95 0.94 -10.70
C PRO A 35 2.00 0.50 -9.65
N PRO A 36 1.63 -0.31 -8.65
CA PRO A 36 2.59 -0.86 -7.69
C PRO A 36 3.61 -1.77 -8.39
N ALA A 37 4.86 -1.77 -7.92
CA ALA A 37 5.92 -2.58 -8.49
C ALA A 37 5.76 -4.08 -8.22
N LYS A 38 6.30 -4.95 -9.08
CA LYS A 38 6.27 -6.40 -8.83
C LYS A 38 7.14 -6.73 -7.60
N PRO A 39 6.64 -7.55 -6.64
CA PRO A 39 7.44 -8.00 -5.51
C PRO A 39 8.67 -8.80 -5.94
N SER A 40 9.80 -8.51 -5.30
CA SER A 40 11.10 -9.14 -5.50
C SER A 40 11.83 -9.26 -4.17
N LEU A 41 12.89 -10.06 -4.10
CA LEU A 41 13.72 -10.12 -2.89
C LEU A 41 14.36 -8.76 -2.53
N THR A 42 14.55 -7.87 -3.51
CA THR A 42 15.19 -6.57 -3.30
C THR A 42 14.24 -5.55 -2.65
N ASN A 43 12.93 -5.67 -2.85
CA ASN A 43 11.94 -4.77 -2.28
C ASN A 43 11.05 -5.41 -1.18
N LEU A 44 11.19 -6.71 -0.92
CA LEU A 44 10.37 -7.46 0.04
C LEU A 44 10.42 -6.86 1.46
N ASN A 45 11.61 -6.46 1.92
CA ASN A 45 11.77 -5.83 3.23
C ASN A 45 10.97 -4.51 3.31
N ALA A 46 11.01 -3.69 2.27
CA ALA A 46 10.26 -2.45 2.23
C ALA A 46 8.75 -2.71 2.24
N ILE A 47 8.30 -3.70 1.45
CA ILE A 47 6.90 -4.15 1.44
C ILE A 47 6.42 -4.48 2.86
N CYS A 48 7.15 -5.33 3.59
CA CYS A 48 6.72 -5.80 4.91
C CYS A 48 6.95 -4.80 6.05
N LEU A 49 8.07 -4.08 6.07
CA LEU A 49 8.46 -3.25 7.22
C LEU A 49 7.95 -1.82 7.15
N HIS A 50 7.57 -1.34 5.96
CA HIS A 50 7.28 0.07 5.73
C HIS A 50 5.86 0.33 5.18
N GLY A 51 4.95 -0.63 5.32
CA GLY A 51 3.56 -0.49 4.84
C GLY A 51 2.76 0.64 5.47
N SER A 52 3.05 0.99 6.73
CA SER A 52 2.39 2.10 7.42
C SER A 52 2.76 3.48 6.87
N GLY A 53 3.86 3.58 6.11
CA GLY A 53 4.33 4.83 5.50
C GLY A 53 3.96 4.98 4.02
N ARG A 54 3.18 4.05 3.45
CA ARG A 54 2.78 4.08 2.03
C ARG A 54 1.34 4.53 1.86
N ALA A 55 1.09 5.20 0.75
CA ALA A 55 -0.19 5.83 0.42
C ALA A 55 -1.38 4.88 0.56
N ARG A 56 -2.49 5.39 1.12
CA ARG A 56 -3.81 4.76 1.10
C ARG A 56 -4.85 5.76 0.62
N TYR A 57 -5.87 5.23 -0.06
CA TYR A 57 -6.92 6.00 -0.72
C TYR A 57 -8.29 5.66 -0.14
N PRO A 58 -8.65 6.12 1.07
CA PRO A 58 -10.01 5.98 1.58
C PRO A 58 -11.05 6.55 0.59
N ALA A 59 -12.32 6.18 0.74
CA ALA A 59 -13.38 6.66 -0.15
C ALA A 59 -13.51 8.19 -0.23
N SER A 60 -13.04 8.90 0.80
CA SER A 60 -12.99 10.37 0.88
C SER A 60 -11.79 11.00 0.15
N SER A 61 -10.82 10.23 -0.35
CA SER A 61 -9.64 10.77 -1.04
C SER A 61 -9.98 11.45 -2.35
N PHE A 62 -11.06 11.04 -3.02
CA PHE A 62 -11.45 11.58 -4.32
C PHE A 62 -12.92 12.03 -4.30
N PRO A 63 -13.27 13.09 -5.05
CA PRO A 63 -14.66 13.45 -5.29
C PRO A 63 -15.48 12.28 -5.85
N PRO A 64 -16.80 12.19 -5.55
CA PRO A 64 -17.64 11.08 -6.01
C PRO A 64 -17.75 10.95 -7.53
N SER A 65 -17.65 12.07 -8.26
CA SER A 65 -17.78 12.17 -9.71
C SER A 65 -16.50 12.70 -10.36
N GLY A 66 -16.19 12.25 -11.58
CA GLY A 66 -15.03 12.71 -12.36
C GLY A 66 -13.72 11.98 -12.06
N TYR A 67 -13.65 11.19 -10.98
CA TYR A 67 -12.43 10.51 -10.51
C TYR A 67 -12.54 8.97 -10.56
N ALA A 68 -13.31 8.43 -11.50
CA ALA A 68 -13.62 7.00 -11.54
C ALA A 68 -12.35 6.13 -11.68
N TYR A 69 -11.42 6.54 -12.55
CA TYR A 69 -10.12 5.87 -12.72
C TYR A 69 -9.29 5.94 -11.41
N ALA A 70 -9.09 7.14 -10.87
CA ALA A 70 -8.27 7.35 -9.68
C ALA A 70 -8.78 6.53 -8.47
N ARG A 71 -10.10 6.44 -8.31
CA ARG A 71 -10.72 5.59 -7.28
C ARG A 71 -10.44 4.10 -7.50
N ARG A 72 -10.51 3.58 -8.73
CA ARG A 72 -10.20 2.17 -9.02
C ARG A 72 -8.71 1.86 -8.81
N ALA A 73 -7.82 2.73 -9.28
CA ALA A 73 -6.39 2.60 -9.07
C ALA A 73 -6.03 2.68 -7.57
N GLY A 74 -6.58 3.65 -6.83
CA GLY A 74 -6.41 3.78 -5.39
C GLY A 74 -6.96 2.57 -4.61
N ASN A 75 -8.11 2.02 -5.03
CA ASN A 75 -8.64 0.77 -4.48
C ASN A 75 -7.70 -0.41 -4.72
N ALA A 76 -7.09 -0.51 -5.90
CA ALA A 76 -6.11 -1.54 -6.21
C ALA A 76 -4.87 -1.43 -5.30
N VAL A 77 -4.38 -0.22 -5.03
CA VAL A 77 -3.30 0.03 -4.05
C VAL A 77 -3.73 -0.42 -2.66
N ASN A 78 -4.89 0.03 -2.17
CA ASN A 78 -5.39 -0.32 -0.83
C ASN A 78 -5.52 -1.84 -0.65
N ARG A 79 -6.07 -2.51 -1.67
CA ARG A 79 -6.26 -3.96 -1.70
C ARG A 79 -4.91 -4.68 -1.62
N LEU A 80 -3.95 -4.28 -2.45
CA LEU A 80 -2.62 -4.87 -2.45
C LEU A 80 -1.91 -4.67 -1.11
N GLU A 81 -1.95 -3.46 -0.54
CA GLU A 81 -1.33 -3.16 0.76
C GLU A 81 -1.94 -3.98 1.90
N ALA A 82 -3.26 -4.21 1.87
CA ALA A 82 -3.92 -5.07 2.82
C ALA A 82 -3.50 -6.54 2.67
N TRP A 83 -3.32 -7.02 1.44
CA TRP A 83 -2.88 -8.39 1.16
C TRP A 83 -1.39 -8.60 1.45
N PHE A 84 -0.54 -7.61 1.20
CA PHE A 84 0.86 -7.62 1.66
C PHE A 84 0.95 -7.74 3.18
N SER A 85 0.09 -7.04 3.91
CA SER A 85 0.02 -7.17 5.37
C SER A 85 -0.32 -8.60 5.80
N GLN A 86 -1.16 -9.32 5.04
CA GLN A 86 -1.44 -10.74 5.28
C GLN A 86 -0.22 -11.62 4.97
N CYS A 87 0.45 -11.41 3.84
CA CYS A 87 1.64 -12.18 3.43
C CYS A 87 2.83 -12.00 4.38
N CYS A 88 2.99 -10.81 4.96
CA CYS A 88 4.05 -10.49 5.89
C CYS A 88 3.74 -10.88 7.35
N ASN A 89 2.54 -11.41 7.62
CA ASN A 89 2.16 -11.88 8.95
C ASN A 89 2.83 -13.23 9.27
N GLY A 90 3.12 -13.49 10.55
CA GLY A 90 3.86 -14.65 11.06
C GLY A 90 3.32 -16.02 10.64
N ASP A 91 2.01 -16.12 10.36
CA ASP A 91 1.38 -17.37 9.91
C ASP A 91 1.84 -17.80 8.50
N VAL A 92 2.14 -16.82 7.64
CA VAL A 92 2.67 -17.00 6.28
C VAL A 92 4.20 -16.82 6.26
N ALA A 93 4.74 -15.97 7.13
CA ALA A 93 6.15 -15.57 7.18
C ALA A 93 7.09 -16.65 7.76
N ARG A 94 7.05 -17.87 7.25
CA ARG A 94 8.01 -18.94 7.59
C ARG A 94 9.38 -18.76 6.89
N GLY A 95 9.47 -17.83 5.94
CA GLY A 95 10.70 -17.44 5.25
C GLY A 95 10.44 -16.53 4.06
N ASN A 96 11.49 -15.84 3.58
CA ASN A 96 11.38 -14.86 2.49
C ASN A 96 10.80 -15.43 1.19
N GLU A 97 11.01 -16.71 0.90
CA GLU A 97 10.48 -17.36 -0.29
C GLU A 97 8.94 -17.48 -0.27
N GLN A 98 8.37 -17.91 0.86
CA GLN A 98 6.91 -18.02 1.03
C GLN A 98 6.25 -16.64 1.03
N ILE A 99 6.87 -15.67 1.73
CA ILE A 99 6.39 -14.27 1.73
C ILE A 99 6.42 -13.71 0.31
N LEU A 100 7.52 -13.92 -0.43
CA LEU A 100 7.65 -13.45 -1.81
C LEU A 100 6.62 -14.10 -2.73
N CYS A 101 6.38 -15.40 -2.59
CA CYS A 101 5.37 -16.11 -3.36
C CYS A 101 3.96 -15.55 -3.11
N CYS A 102 3.57 -15.45 -1.83
CA CYS A 102 2.31 -14.83 -1.43
C CYS A 102 2.17 -13.40 -1.99
N ALA A 103 3.21 -12.57 -1.84
CA ALA A 103 3.20 -11.19 -2.30
C ALA A 103 3.07 -11.07 -3.82
N LYS A 104 3.76 -11.94 -4.59
CA LYS A 104 3.62 -11.97 -6.06
C LYS A 104 2.19 -12.34 -6.47
N GLN A 105 1.60 -13.36 -5.86
CA GLN A 105 0.21 -13.73 -6.12
C GLN A 105 -0.76 -12.59 -5.74
N ALA A 106 -0.54 -11.92 -4.61
CA ALA A 106 -1.33 -10.77 -4.19
C ALA A 106 -1.24 -9.63 -5.23
N TRP A 107 -0.05 -9.36 -5.75
CA TRP A 107 0.20 -8.34 -6.77
C TRP A 107 -0.53 -8.66 -8.09
N GLU A 108 -0.39 -9.89 -8.60
CA GLU A 108 -1.06 -10.32 -9.83
C GLU A 108 -2.59 -10.33 -9.67
N ALA A 109 -3.10 -10.79 -8.51
CA ALA A 109 -4.52 -10.80 -8.22
C ALA A 109 -5.10 -9.38 -8.08
N ALA A 110 -4.39 -8.46 -7.43
CA ALA A 110 -4.85 -7.08 -7.21
C ALA A 110 -4.94 -6.32 -8.53
N LEU A 111 -3.93 -6.47 -9.40
CA LEU A 111 -3.92 -5.86 -10.74
C LEU A 111 -4.87 -6.56 -11.72
N SER A 112 -5.08 -7.88 -11.61
CA SER A 112 -6.13 -8.57 -12.35
C SER A 112 -7.52 -8.03 -12.01
N GLN A 113 -7.77 -7.81 -10.72
CA GLN A 113 -9.03 -7.25 -10.25
C GLN A 113 -9.20 -5.79 -10.71
N PHE A 114 -8.14 -4.98 -10.66
CA PHE A 114 -8.14 -3.63 -11.24
C PHE A 114 -8.51 -3.66 -12.72
N CYS A 115 -7.89 -4.53 -13.52
CA CYS A 115 -8.21 -4.65 -14.95
C CYS A 115 -9.66 -5.10 -15.20
N THR A 116 -10.18 -6.01 -14.37
CA THR A 116 -11.59 -6.41 -14.43
C THR A 116 -12.51 -5.21 -14.17
N GLU A 117 -12.16 -4.37 -13.19
CA GLU A 117 -12.91 -3.15 -12.87
C GLU A 117 -12.82 -2.11 -13.99
N GLU A 118 -11.64 -1.92 -14.61
CA GLU A 118 -11.46 -1.03 -15.76
C GLU A 118 -12.36 -1.42 -16.94
N PHE A 119 -12.37 -2.71 -17.31
CA PHE A 119 -13.22 -3.23 -18.40
C PHE A 119 -14.71 -3.28 -18.07
N SER A 120 -15.09 -3.10 -16.80
CA SER A 120 -16.51 -3.04 -16.39
C SER A 120 -17.13 -1.64 -16.58
N THR A 121 -16.39 -0.71 -17.17
CA THR A 121 -16.81 0.68 -17.38
C THR A 121 -16.76 1.08 -18.85
N MET A 122 -17.40 2.21 -19.20
CA MET A 122 -17.37 2.78 -20.55
C MET A 122 -16.12 3.64 -20.83
N THR A 123 -15.19 3.76 -19.87
CA THR A 123 -13.94 4.50 -20.06
C THR A 123 -12.88 3.62 -20.71
N LEU A 124 -11.91 4.23 -21.40
CA LEU A 124 -10.72 3.51 -21.86
C LEU A 124 -10.03 2.86 -20.66
N ALA A 125 -9.75 1.57 -20.76
CA ALA A 125 -9.02 0.83 -19.74
C ALA A 125 -7.54 1.24 -19.73
N HIS A 126 -6.89 1.11 -18.58
CA HIS A 126 -5.44 1.24 -18.48
C HIS A 126 -4.72 0.36 -19.52
N GLU A 127 -3.72 0.90 -20.24
CA GLU A 127 -3.06 0.22 -21.37
C GLU A 127 -2.46 -1.15 -21.02
N CYS A 128 -1.89 -1.31 -19.81
CA CYS A 128 -1.39 -2.61 -19.38
C CYS A 128 -2.48 -3.68 -19.24
N CYS A 129 -3.74 -3.30 -19.02
CA CYS A 129 -4.85 -4.25 -18.94
C CYS A 129 -5.21 -4.86 -20.29
N GLU A 130 -4.86 -4.21 -21.41
CA GLU A 130 -5.05 -4.73 -22.76
C GLU A 130 -4.09 -5.90 -23.07
N GLN A 131 -2.96 -5.97 -22.35
CA GLN A 131 -1.99 -7.06 -22.46
C GLN A 131 -2.50 -8.33 -21.76
N LYS A 132 -1.93 -9.48 -22.12
CA LYS A 132 -2.30 -10.81 -21.61
C LYS A 132 -1.10 -11.56 -21.05
N GLY A 133 -1.36 -12.48 -20.11
CA GLY A 133 -0.34 -13.32 -19.50
C GLY A 133 0.83 -12.50 -18.95
N GLU A 134 2.05 -13.00 -19.19
CA GLU A 134 3.29 -12.35 -18.72
C GLU A 134 3.50 -10.92 -19.26
N ASP A 135 2.99 -10.60 -20.46
CA ASP A 135 3.21 -9.28 -21.04
C ASP A 135 2.43 -8.18 -20.30
N ARG A 136 1.28 -8.54 -19.70
CA ARG A 136 0.58 -7.67 -18.75
C ARG A 136 1.46 -7.35 -17.54
N TRP A 137 2.09 -8.37 -16.96
CA TRP A 137 2.93 -8.20 -15.78
C TRP A 137 4.19 -7.41 -16.07
N LYS A 138 4.81 -7.63 -17.23
CA LYS A 138 5.95 -6.81 -17.70
C LYS A 138 5.54 -5.35 -17.89
N CYS A 139 4.36 -5.09 -18.46
CA CYS A 139 3.85 -3.73 -18.64
C CYS A 139 3.72 -3.00 -17.30
N PHE A 140 3.00 -3.58 -16.33
CA PHE A 140 2.85 -2.97 -15.00
C PHE A 140 4.19 -2.79 -14.29
N THR A 141 5.10 -3.78 -14.39
CA THR A 141 6.44 -3.68 -13.80
C THR A 141 7.23 -2.51 -14.39
N LYS A 142 7.16 -2.31 -15.72
CA LYS A 142 7.87 -1.23 -16.42
C LYS A 142 7.33 0.16 -16.03
N GLN A 143 6.03 0.25 -15.76
CA GLN A 143 5.36 1.51 -15.45
C GLN A 143 5.36 1.87 -13.96
N ALA A 144 5.87 0.99 -13.08
CA ALA A 144 5.82 1.21 -11.65
C ALA A 144 6.71 2.40 -11.22
N PRO A 145 6.14 3.49 -10.68
CA PRO A 145 6.89 4.70 -10.34
C PRO A 145 7.75 4.54 -9.07
N ASN A 146 7.41 3.58 -8.21
CA ASN A 146 8.09 3.35 -6.93
C ASN A 146 8.55 1.88 -6.77
N PRO A 147 9.60 1.45 -7.50
CA PRO A 147 10.09 0.06 -7.49
C PRO A 147 10.59 -0.43 -6.13
N SER A 148 11.02 0.49 -5.28
CA SER A 148 11.60 0.20 -3.96
C SER A 148 10.61 0.35 -2.81
N TYR A 149 9.33 0.61 -3.09
CA TYR A 149 8.29 0.80 -2.06
C TYR A 149 8.69 1.85 -1.00
N GLN A 150 9.29 2.95 -1.45
CA GLN A 150 9.66 4.07 -0.59
C GLN A 150 8.43 4.61 0.15
N SER A 151 8.60 4.87 1.45
CA SER A 151 7.57 5.49 2.28
C SER A 151 7.57 7.00 2.12
N LEU A 152 6.42 7.60 2.37
CA LEU A 152 6.23 9.03 2.45
C LEU A 152 6.72 9.51 3.83
N PRO A 153 7.73 10.39 3.91
CA PRO A 153 8.27 10.86 5.19
C PRO A 153 7.21 11.56 6.04
N GLY A 154 7.02 11.11 7.28
CA GLY A 154 6.03 11.70 8.20
C GLY A 154 4.57 11.34 7.92
N TYR A 155 4.31 10.48 6.93
CA TYR A 155 2.98 9.97 6.63
C TYR A 155 2.65 8.74 7.49
N LEU A 156 1.40 8.66 7.94
CA LEU A 156 0.82 7.46 8.55
C LEU A 156 -0.41 7.04 7.76
N ALA A 157 -0.39 5.82 7.26
CA ALA A 157 -1.47 5.23 6.48
C ALA A 157 -2.76 5.15 7.33
N PRO A 158 -3.89 5.71 6.86
CA PRO A 158 -5.17 5.48 7.50
C PRO A 158 -5.57 4.01 7.36
N VAL A 159 -6.40 3.54 8.30
CA VAL A 159 -7.01 2.21 8.20
C VAL A 159 -8.06 2.23 7.09
N VAL A 160 -7.82 1.47 6.04
CA VAL A 160 -8.79 1.24 4.96
C VAL A 160 -9.30 -0.20 5.07
N PRO A 161 -10.62 -0.43 5.20
CA PRO A 161 -11.19 -1.77 5.24
C PRO A 161 -10.85 -2.56 3.98
N GLN A 162 -10.61 -3.85 4.13
CA GLN A 162 -10.47 -4.76 3.00
C GLN A 162 -11.81 -4.85 2.24
N ASP A 163 -11.75 -4.71 0.92
CA ASP A 163 -12.91 -4.89 0.06
C ASP A 163 -13.11 -6.36 -0.34
N ARG A 164 -12.05 -7.17 -0.29
CA ARG A 164 -12.03 -8.57 -0.75
C ARG A 164 -11.10 -9.43 0.10
N ILE A 165 -11.47 -10.69 0.25
CA ILE A 165 -10.65 -11.73 0.86
C ILE A 165 -9.59 -12.17 -0.16
N PHE A 166 -8.37 -12.40 0.32
CA PHE A 166 -7.27 -12.97 -0.45
C PHE A 166 -6.96 -14.37 0.04
N THR A 167 -6.69 -15.25 -0.92
CA THR A 167 -6.21 -16.61 -0.66
C THR A 167 -5.09 -16.87 -1.64
N TRP A 168 -4.00 -17.43 -1.15
CA TRP A 168 -2.81 -17.74 -1.93
C TRP A 168 -2.52 -19.24 -1.84
N ASP A 169 -1.86 -19.76 -2.87
CA ASP A 169 -1.45 -21.16 -2.91
C ASP A 169 0.07 -21.27 -2.75
N PRO A 170 0.59 -21.84 -1.65
CA PRO A 170 2.03 -22.00 -1.45
C PRO A 170 2.74 -22.88 -2.49
N ASN A 171 2.00 -23.62 -3.30
CA ASN A 171 2.56 -24.50 -4.34
C ASN A 171 2.60 -23.84 -5.72
N THR A 172 2.02 -22.64 -5.86
CA THR A 172 1.93 -21.92 -7.14
C THR A 172 2.79 -20.66 -7.08
N CYS A 173 4.10 -20.86 -7.17
CA CYS A 173 5.14 -19.85 -7.25
C CYS A 173 5.95 -20.06 -8.54
#